data_AF-A0A1Q7YQX9-F1
#
_entry.id   AF-A0A1Q7YQX9-F1
#
_cell.length_a   1.000
_cell.length_b   1.000
_cell.length_c   1.000
_cell.angle_alpha   90.00
_cell.angle_beta   90.00
_cell.angle_gamma   90.00
#
_symmetry.space_group_name_H-M   'P 1'
#
loop_
_entity.id
_entity.type
_entity.pdbx_description
1 polymer ?
#
loop_
_entity_poly.entity_id
_entity_poly.type
_entity_poly.pdbx_seq_one_letter_code
_entity_poly.pdbx_strand_id
1 'polypeptide(L)'
;MRKAALSALAACLLFASLVSQLWAQGKKQAAPAPALKVGDVAPDFKLQYFDGTDDKDVTLSQYRDKKNVVLAFYIFAFTGG
;
A
#
# COMPACT_ATOMS: atom_id res chain seq x y z
N MET A 1 -31.06 43.64 -7.80
CA MET A 1 -30.17 43.39 -6.63
C MET A 1 -30.43 42.06 -5.93
N ARG A 2 -31.67 41.63 -5.64
CA ARG A 2 -31.96 40.36 -4.93
C ARG A 2 -31.51 39.09 -5.66
N LYS A 3 -31.63 39.03 -6.98
CA LYS A 3 -31.21 37.86 -7.81
C LYS A 3 -29.68 37.69 -7.89
N ALA A 4 -28.94 38.81 -7.84
CA ALA A 4 -27.47 38.79 -7.82
C ALA A 4 -26.93 38.33 -6.46
N ALA A 5 -27.58 38.73 -5.36
CA ALA A 5 -27.25 38.24 -4.01
C ALA A 5 -27.51 36.74 -3.84
N LEU A 6 -28.62 36.23 -4.41
CA LEU A 6 -28.95 34.79 -4.41
C LEU A 6 -27.95 33.98 -5.23
N SER A 7 -27.50 34.49 -6.39
CA SER A 7 -26.50 33.82 -7.23
C SER A 7 -25.11 33.83 -6.59
N ALA A 8 -24.73 34.93 -5.92
CA ALA A 8 -23.47 35.01 -5.18
C ALA A 8 -23.44 34.04 -3.98
N LEU A 9 -24.55 33.90 -3.26
CA LEU A 9 -24.64 32.95 -2.14
C LEU A 9 -24.58 31.49 -2.60
N ALA A 10 -25.24 31.17 -3.73
CA ALA A 10 -25.16 29.84 -4.34
C ALA A 10 -23.74 29.50 -4.83
N ALA A 11 -23.04 30.48 -5.42
CA ALA A 11 -21.65 30.32 -5.83
C ALA A 11 -20.70 30.09 -4.64
N CYS A 12 -20.90 30.80 -3.52
CA CYS A 12 -20.12 30.58 -2.29
C CYS A 12 -20.35 29.20 -1.68
N LEU A 13 -21.59 28.69 -1.69
CA LEU A 13 -21.91 27.35 -1.16
C LEU A 13 -21.29 26.23 -2.02
N LEU A 14 -21.24 26.41 -3.35
CA LEU A 14 -20.58 25.47 -4.26
C LEU A 14 -19.04 25.52 -4.15
N PHE A 15 -18.47 26.67 -3.80
CA PHE A 15 -17.03 26.79 -3.57
C PHE A 15 -16.60 26.17 -2.23
N ALA A 16 -17.46 26.27 -1.20
CA ALA A 16 -17.22 25.69 0.12
C ALA A 16 -17.24 24.14 0.12
N SER A 17 -18.07 23.52 -0.72
CA SER A 17 -18.08 22.05 -0.88
C SER A 17 -16.83 21.54 -1.60
N LEU A 18 -16.34 22.28 -2.60
CA LEU A 18 -15.13 21.92 -3.35
C LEU A 18 -13.85 22.03 -2.49
N VAL A 19 -13.78 23.02 -1.59
CA VAL A 19 -12.68 23.14 -0.61
C VAL A 19 -12.69 21.99 0.38
N SER A 20 -13.85 21.56 0.88
CA SER A 20 -13.95 20.50 1.89
C SER A 20 -13.38 19.16 1.40
N GLN A 21 -13.47 18.87 0.10
CA GLN A 21 -12.90 17.66 -0.51
C GLN A 21 -11.37 17.70 -0.64
N LEU A 22 -10.75 18.89 -0.64
CA LEU A 22 -9.30 19.03 -0.71
C LEU A 22 -8.61 18.74 0.63
N TRP A 23 -9.31 18.89 1.76
CA TRP A 23 -8.79 18.60 3.11
C TRP A 23 -8.99 17.14 3.55
N ALA A 24 -9.82 16.37 2.83
CA ALA A 24 -10.14 14.99 3.19
C ALA A 24 -9.05 13.95 2.82
N GLN A 25 -8.00 14.34 2.07
CA GLN A 25 -6.94 13.40 1.65
C GLN A 25 -5.78 13.24 2.66
N GLY A 26 -5.81 13.90 3.81
CA GLY A 26 -4.65 14.01 4.70
C GLY A 26 -4.31 12.83 5.61
N LYS A 27 -5.13 11.78 5.71
CA LYS A 27 -4.84 10.65 6.62
C LYS A 27 -5.05 9.31 5.93
N LYS A 28 -4.07 8.89 5.14
CA LYS A 28 -3.85 7.48 4.82
C LYS A 28 -3.46 6.80 6.13
N GLN A 29 -4.44 6.27 6.85
CA GLN A 29 -4.21 5.44 8.04
C GLN A 29 -3.22 4.35 7.62
N ALA A 30 -1.99 4.40 8.14
CA ALA A 30 -1.02 3.35 7.91
C ALA A 30 -1.67 2.03 8.37
N ALA A 31 -1.73 1.04 7.48
CA ALA A 31 -2.21 -0.28 7.85
C ALA A 31 -1.41 -0.74 9.07
N PRO A 32 -2.04 -1.35 10.10
CA PRO A 32 -1.32 -1.87 11.25
C PRO A 32 -0.20 -2.79 10.75
N ALA A 33 1.00 -2.63 11.32
CA ALA A 33 2.09 -3.55 11.02
C ALA A 33 1.61 -4.99 11.30
N PRO A 34 1.84 -5.95 10.38
CA PRO A 34 1.43 -7.33 10.62
C PRO A 34 2.12 -7.83 11.89
N ALA A 35 1.32 -8.25 12.88
CA ALA A 35 1.79 -8.74 14.16
C ALA A 35 2.32 -10.17 14.02
N LEU A 36 3.50 -10.33 13.40
CA LEU A 36 4.23 -11.59 13.32
C LEU A 36 5.07 -11.81 14.58
N LYS A 37 4.94 -12.98 15.20
CA LYS A 37 5.76 -13.39 16.34
C LYS A 37 6.60 -14.61 15.98
N VAL A 38 7.72 -14.79 16.68
CA VAL A 38 8.54 -16.00 16.54
C VAL A 38 7.73 -17.21 17.00
N GLY A 39 7.76 -18.28 16.20
CA GLY A 39 6.96 -19.48 16.40
C GLY A 39 5.64 -19.49 15.63
N ASP A 40 5.18 -18.32 15.13
CA ASP A 40 4.04 -18.27 14.24
C ASP A 40 4.39 -18.95 12.90
N VAL A 41 3.37 -19.53 12.29
CA VAL A 41 3.50 -20.03 10.93
C VAL A 41 3.75 -18.86 9.99
N ALA A 42 4.89 -18.88 9.29
CA ALA A 42 5.22 -17.86 8.30
C ALA A 42 4.12 -17.78 7.22
N PRO A 43 3.59 -16.57 6.92
CA PRO A 43 2.57 -16.40 5.89
C PRO A 43 3.10 -16.81 4.53
N ASP A 44 2.27 -17.53 3.76
CA ASP A 44 2.63 -17.87 2.39
C ASP A 44 2.61 -16.62 1.52
N PHE A 45 3.54 -16.58 0.56
CA PHE A 45 3.62 -15.53 -0.44
C PHE A 45 4.10 -16.13 -1.75
N LYS A 46 3.81 -15.44 -2.86
CA LYS A 46 4.30 -15.79 -4.18
C LYS A 46 5.17 -14.66 -4.71
N LEU A 47 6.38 -14.98 -5.15
CA LEU A 47 7.29 -14.06 -5.81
C LEU A 47 7.56 -14.53 -7.23
N GLN A 48 7.79 -13.57 -8.11
CA GLN A 48 8.38 -13.81 -9.42
C GLN A 48 9.90 -13.63 -9.28
N TYR A 49 10.68 -14.64 -9.65
CA TYR A 49 12.14 -14.56 -9.66
C TYR A 49 12.68 -14.87 -11.05
N PHE A 50 13.73 -14.18 -11.45
CA PHE A 50 14.39 -14.37 -12.74
C PHE A 50 15.63 -15.26 -12.55
N ASP A 51 15.75 -16.33 -13.34
CA ASP A 51 16.86 -17.28 -13.24
C ASP A 51 17.99 -17.04 -14.26
N GLY A 52 17.86 -16.00 -15.10
CA GLY A 52 18.77 -15.70 -16.21
C GLY A 52 18.15 -15.93 -17.59
N THR A 53 17.06 -16.69 -17.69
CA THR A 53 16.37 -16.98 -18.96
C THR A 53 14.92 -16.54 -18.94
N ASP A 54 14.19 -16.93 -17.90
CA ASP A 54 12.76 -16.69 -17.78
C ASP A 54 12.35 -16.32 -16.35
N ASP A 55 11.18 -15.69 -16.24
CA ASP A 55 10.57 -15.40 -14.96
C ASP A 55 9.84 -16.63 -14.44
N LYS A 56 10.04 -16.95 -13.16
CA LYS A 56 9.44 -18.10 -12.50
C LYS A 56 8.72 -17.71 -11.22
N ASP A 57 7.59 -18.36 -10.99
CA ASP A 57 6.84 -18.23 -9.76
C ASP A 57 7.41 -19.16 -8.69
N VAL A 58 7.72 -18.59 -7.52
CA VAL A 58 8.10 -19.33 -6.31
C VAL A 58 7.15 -18.98 -5.18
N THR A 59 6.71 -19.99 -4.42
CA THR A 59 5.94 -19.78 -3.18
C THR A 59 6.71 -20.27 -1.97
N LEU A 60 6.50 -19.64 -0.81
CA LEU A 60 7.14 -20.08 0.43
C LEU A 60 6.72 -21.52 0.79
N SER A 61 5.45 -21.86 0.57
CA SER A 61 4.89 -23.19 0.81
C SER A 61 5.60 -24.33 0.08
N GLN A 62 6.26 -24.07 -1.06
CA GLN A 62 7.02 -25.10 -1.79
C GLN A 62 8.16 -25.72 -0.97
N TYR A 63 8.70 -24.98 0.00
CA TYR A 63 9.83 -25.37 0.86
C TYR A 63 9.43 -25.96 2.21
N ARG A 64 8.14 -25.89 2.57
CA ARG A 64 7.64 -26.41 3.84
C ARG A 64 7.98 -27.88 4.00
N ASP A 65 8.51 -28.24 5.17
CA ASP A 65 8.95 -29.59 5.55
C ASP A 65 10.06 -30.21 4.68
N LYS A 66 10.66 -29.43 3.77
CA LYS A 66 11.72 -29.90 2.87
C LYS A 66 13.07 -29.29 3.18
N LYS A 67 13.11 -28.00 3.51
CA LYS A 67 14.34 -27.24 3.77
C LYS A 67 14.10 -26.12 4.78
N ASN A 68 15.15 -25.74 5.51
CA ASN A 68 15.16 -24.49 6.26
C ASN A 68 15.26 -23.32 5.28
N VAL A 69 14.52 -22.24 5.55
CA VAL A 69 14.44 -21.06 4.68
C VAL A 69 14.87 -19.82 5.47
N VAL A 70 15.74 -19.01 4.88
CA VAL A 70 16.09 -17.68 5.39
C VAL A 70 15.48 -16.65 4.45
N LEU A 71 14.70 -15.71 5.00
CA LEU A 71 14.06 -14.63 4.25
C LEU A 71 14.69 -13.29 4.64
N ALA A 72 15.21 -12.57 3.65
CA ALA A 72 15.79 -11.25 3.84
C ALA A 72 15.05 -10.23 2.95
N PHE A 73 14.80 -9.04 3.51
CA PHE A 73 14.20 -7.92 2.79
C PHE A 73 15.25 -6.84 2.60
N TYR A 74 15.40 -6.38 1.37
CA TYR A 74 16.31 -5.28 1.00
C TYR A 74 15.48 -4.10 0.51
N ILE A 75 15.94 -2.87 0.78
CA ILE A 75 15.19 -1.67 0.43
C ILE A 75 15.27 -1.38 -1.08
N PHE A 76 16.49 -1.41 -1.64
CA PHE A 76 16.74 -1.11 -3.05
C PHE A 76 17.79 -2.03 -3.67
N ALA A 77 17.63 -2.30 -4.97
CA ALA A 77 18.66 -2.99 -5.75
C ALA A 77 19.96 -2.15 -5.81
N PHE A 78 21.11 -2.83 -5.88
CA PHE A 78 22.44 -2.22 -5.97
C PHE A 78 22.83 -1.34 -4.76
N THR A 79 22.33 -1.67 -3.57
CA THR A 79 22.72 -1.02 -2.30
C THR A 79 23.43 -2.00 -1.37
N GLY A 80 24.17 -1.47 -0.38
CA GLY A 80 24.71 -2.29 0.70
C GLY A 80 23.58 -2.78 1.61
N GLY A 81 23.65 -4.06 1.97
CA GLY A 81 22.75 -4.71 2.93
C GLY A 81 23.29 -4.68 4.36
#